data_AF-A0AAF0TRC4-F1
#
_entry.id   AF-A0AAF0TRC4-F1
#
_cell.length_a   1.000
_cell.length_b   1.000
_cell.length_c   1.000
_cell.angle_alpha   90.00
_cell.angle_beta   90.00
_cell.angle_gamma   90.00
#
_symmetry.space_group_name_H-M   'P 1'
#
loop_
_entity.id
_entity.type
_entity.pdbx_description
1 polymer ?
#
loop_
_entity_poly.entity_id
_entity_poly.type
_entity_poly.pdbx_seq_one_letter_code
_entity_poly.pdbx_strand_id
1 'polypeptide(L)'
;MMLGVIGFSSFSELHFFIQQKRAVHFAWLSGAGIYHGDLKFGALHSSPNGDENFVENKALLDYSKFSEGVEGVKPSSLAMSEFHFLLLIGNTVKVVNRISEQVVEELYFDQTPDAVSRGIIGICSDASAGLFYAYDQNSIFQVSVNDEGRDMWKVYLDLKEYAAALASCRDALQRDQVYLVQAEAAFVAKEFLRAASFYAKINYVLSFEEISLKFISIGEQDALRTFLLRKLDNLSKDEKCQITMISTWATELYLDKVKLGLSDLQHVFVTCTGV
;
A
#
# COMPACT_ATOMS: atom_id res chain seq x y z
N MET A 1 -15.38 -29.56 0.22
CA MET A 1 -14.04 -30.16 0.36
C MET A 1 -13.30 -29.32 1.37
N MET A 2 -13.31 -29.75 2.62
CA MET A 2 -12.86 -29.01 3.79
C MET A 2 -11.36 -29.25 3.95
N LEU A 3 -10.54 -28.29 3.55
CA LEU A 3 -9.10 -28.22 3.83
C LEU A 3 -8.93 -27.00 4.75
N GLY A 4 -8.39 -27.03 5.95
CA GLY A 4 -7.80 -28.10 6.74
C GLY A 4 -7.20 -27.41 7.97
N VAL A 5 -7.90 -27.45 9.11
CA VAL A 5 -7.31 -27.04 10.39
C VAL A 5 -6.52 -28.25 10.89
N ILE A 6 -5.22 -28.26 10.64
CA ILE A 6 -4.31 -29.29 11.15
C ILE A 6 -3.80 -28.81 12.51
N GLY A 7 -4.54 -29.12 13.58
CA GLY A 7 -4.12 -28.83 14.95
C GLY A 7 -3.10 -29.87 15.45
N PHE A 8 -1.82 -29.48 15.56
CA PHE A 8 -0.81 -30.24 16.30
C PHE A 8 -0.52 -29.53 17.63
N SER A 9 -0.89 -30.19 18.74
CA SER A 9 -0.93 -29.66 20.12
C SER A 9 -1.95 -28.54 20.36
N SER A 10 -2.53 -28.48 21.56
CA SER A 10 -3.79 -27.80 21.88
C SER A 10 -3.92 -26.30 21.62
N PHE A 11 -2.94 -25.64 20.99
CA PHE A 11 -2.95 -24.19 20.74
C PHE A 11 -2.19 -23.76 19.46
N SER A 12 -2.09 -24.61 18.43
CA SER A 12 -1.45 -24.25 17.15
C SER A 12 -2.47 -24.33 16.01
N GLU A 13 -2.69 -23.23 15.30
CA GLU A 13 -3.68 -23.15 14.21
C GLU A 13 -3.05 -22.61 12.93
N LEU A 14 -3.27 -23.30 11.81
CA LEU A 14 -2.82 -22.87 10.49
C LEU A 14 -4.04 -22.48 9.64
N HIS A 15 -3.99 -21.27 9.09
CA HIS A 15 -5.06 -20.67 8.30
C HIS A 15 -4.53 -20.23 6.93
N PHE A 16 -5.41 -20.24 5.94
CA PHE A 16 -5.10 -19.85 4.57
C PHE A 16 -6.16 -18.91 4.02
N PHE A 17 -5.73 -17.84 3.36
CA PHE A 17 -6.59 -17.05 2.51
C PHE A 17 -6.57 -17.61 1.09
N ILE A 18 -7.75 -17.94 0.56
CA ILE A 18 -7.92 -18.55 -0.76
C ILE A 18 -8.58 -17.55 -1.70
N GLN A 19 -7.90 -17.23 -2.79
CA GLN A 19 -8.42 -16.42 -3.88
C GLN A 19 -8.48 -17.28 -5.14
N GLN A 20 -9.63 -17.31 -5.82
CA GLN A 20 -9.82 -18.07 -7.07
C GLN A 20 -9.34 -19.55 -6.99
N LYS A 21 -9.65 -20.23 -5.88
CA LYS A 21 -9.24 -21.63 -5.60
C LYS A 21 -7.73 -21.86 -5.40
N ARG A 22 -6.95 -20.81 -5.19
CA ARG A 22 -5.53 -20.92 -4.81
C ARG A 22 -5.30 -20.22 -3.48
N ALA A 23 -4.52 -20.85 -2.60
CA ALA A 23 -4.06 -20.19 -1.40
C ALA A 23 -3.07 -19.09 -1.80
N VAL A 24 -3.27 -17.88 -1.31
CA VAL A 24 -2.43 -16.71 -1.62
C VAL A 24 -1.67 -16.25 -0.38
N HIS A 25 -2.28 -16.34 0.80
CA HIS A 25 -1.64 -16.02 2.06
C HIS A 25 -1.84 -17.16 3.05
N PHE A 26 -0.92 -17.31 3.99
CA PHE A 26 -1.07 -18.21 5.13
C PHE A 26 -0.74 -17.48 6.43
N ALA A 27 -1.30 -17.96 7.52
CA ALA A 27 -1.01 -17.51 8.86
C ALA A 27 -1.00 -18.69 9.82
N TRP A 28 0.05 -18.80 10.63
CA TRP A 28 0.26 -19.86 11.59
C TRP A 28 0.35 -19.29 12.99
N LEU A 29 -0.70 -19.52 13.79
CA LEU A 29 -0.74 -19.22 15.20
C LEU A 29 0.16 -20.20 15.95
N SER A 30 1.30 -19.72 16.47
CA SER A 30 2.30 -20.54 17.15
C SER A 30 2.48 -20.13 18.62
N GLY A 31 3.42 -20.75 19.34
CA GLY A 31 3.78 -20.31 20.69
C GLY A 31 4.52 -18.96 20.71
N ALA A 32 5.33 -18.68 19.69
CA ALA A 32 6.21 -17.52 19.64
C ALA A 32 5.57 -16.27 19.00
N GLY A 33 4.45 -16.43 18.31
CA GLY A 33 3.80 -15.38 17.53
C GLY A 33 2.98 -15.94 16.37
N ILE A 34 2.47 -15.05 15.53
CA ILE A 34 1.78 -15.42 14.29
C ILE A 34 2.77 -15.36 13.14
N TYR A 35 3.13 -16.51 12.59
CA TYR A 35 4.00 -16.58 11.43
C TYR A 35 3.15 -16.53 10.16
N HIS A 36 3.37 -15.53 9.31
CA HIS A 36 2.57 -15.34 8.10
C HIS A 36 3.42 -14.95 6.89
N GLY A 37 2.84 -15.11 5.71
CA GLY A 37 3.49 -14.73 4.46
C GLY A 37 2.63 -15.00 3.23
N ASP A 38 3.22 -14.73 2.07
CA ASP A 38 2.58 -14.88 0.77
C ASP A 38 3.00 -16.19 0.11
N LEU A 39 2.06 -16.89 -0.50
CA LEU A 39 2.27 -18.14 -1.22
C LEU A 39 2.31 -17.87 -2.73
N LYS A 40 3.44 -18.18 -3.36
CA LYS A 40 3.61 -18.05 -4.81
C LYS A 40 3.64 -19.43 -5.46
N PHE A 41 2.48 -19.86 -5.93
CA PHE A 41 2.36 -21.09 -6.73
C PHE A 41 2.47 -20.74 -8.23
N GLY A 42 3.62 -21.01 -8.85
CA GLY A 42 3.77 -20.92 -10.31
C GLY A 42 4.94 -20.10 -10.85
N ALA A 43 6.00 -19.86 -10.07
CA ALA A 43 7.25 -19.40 -10.68
C ALA A 43 7.84 -20.55 -11.51
N LEU A 44 7.78 -20.45 -12.84
CA LEU A 44 8.59 -21.19 -13.82
C LEU A 44 10.09 -20.81 -13.72
N HIS A 45 10.58 -20.62 -12.51
CA HIS A 45 11.98 -20.42 -12.21
C HIS A 45 12.36 -21.51 -11.21
N SER A 46 12.44 -22.73 -11.73
CA SER A 46 13.39 -23.70 -11.24
C SER A 46 14.77 -23.03 -11.24
N SER A 47 15.17 -22.52 -10.09
CA SER A 47 16.57 -22.31 -9.80
C SER A 47 17.29 -23.62 -10.15
N PRO A 48 18.41 -23.61 -10.88
CA PRO A 48 19.18 -24.82 -11.14
C PRO A 48 19.69 -25.47 -9.84
N ASN A 49 19.60 -24.75 -8.71
CA ASN A 49 19.87 -25.23 -7.37
C ASN A 49 18.56 -25.26 -6.57
N GLY A 50 17.75 -26.30 -6.80
CA GLY A 50 16.79 -27.03 -5.93
C GLY A 50 16.10 -26.43 -4.69
N ASP A 51 16.25 -25.16 -4.36
CA ASP A 51 15.63 -24.53 -3.18
C ASP A 51 14.43 -23.70 -3.64
N GLU A 52 13.34 -24.39 -3.92
CA GLU A 52 12.06 -23.79 -4.32
C GLU A 52 11.38 -23.18 -3.10
N ASN A 53 11.72 -21.92 -2.76
CA ASN A 53 11.04 -21.20 -1.70
C ASN A 53 9.68 -20.67 -2.21
N PHE A 54 8.60 -21.40 -1.92
CA PHE A 54 7.23 -21.03 -2.30
C PHE A 54 6.63 -19.88 -1.48
N VAL A 55 7.37 -19.40 -0.49
CA VAL A 55 6.89 -18.42 0.49
C VAL A 55 7.71 -17.13 0.41
N GLU A 56 7.02 -16.02 0.16
CA GLU A 56 7.54 -14.66 0.12
C GLU A 56 6.99 -13.82 1.29
N ASN A 57 7.59 -12.65 1.55
CA ASN A 57 7.11 -11.68 2.55
C ASN A 57 6.81 -12.30 3.93
N LYS A 58 7.74 -13.13 4.41
CA LYS A 58 7.63 -13.82 5.70
C LYS A 58 7.79 -12.84 6.85
N ALA A 59 6.87 -12.87 7.80
CA ALA A 59 6.95 -12.11 9.04
C ALA A 59 6.49 -12.94 10.24
N LEU A 60 7.04 -12.62 11.41
CA LEU A 60 6.62 -13.18 12.69
C LEU A 60 6.07 -12.05 13.54
N LEU A 61 4.76 -12.05 13.72
CA LEU A 61 4.02 -11.06 14.48
C LEU A 61 4.00 -11.44 15.96
N ASP A 62 4.61 -10.60 16.79
CA ASP A 62 4.69 -10.78 18.24
C ASP A 62 3.37 -10.38 18.92
N TYR A 63 2.98 -11.18 19.93
CA TYR A 63 1.79 -10.95 20.73
C TYR A 63 1.88 -9.72 21.63
N SER A 64 3.09 -9.24 21.93
CA SER A 64 3.32 -8.01 22.70
C SER A 64 2.62 -6.78 22.08
N LYS A 65 2.38 -6.78 20.77
CA LYS A 65 1.68 -5.69 20.06
C LYS A 65 0.18 -5.59 20.36
N PHE A 66 -0.42 -6.61 20.98
CA PHE A 66 -1.86 -6.68 21.17
C PHE A 66 -2.30 -6.48 22.62
N SER A 67 -1.36 -6.44 23.56
CA SER A 67 -1.62 -6.24 24.98
C SER A 67 -0.84 -5.04 25.50
N GLU A 68 -1.49 -4.16 26.26
CA GLU A 68 -0.83 -3.03 26.94
C GLU A 68 0.07 -3.47 28.12
N GLY A 69 0.15 -4.77 28.41
CA GLY A 69 0.97 -5.36 29.48
C GLY A 69 2.34 -5.87 29.00
N VAL A 70 3.24 -6.10 29.96
CA VAL A 70 4.64 -6.54 29.73
C VAL A 70 4.75 -7.96 29.16
N GLU A 71 3.71 -8.79 29.31
CA GLU A 71 3.63 -10.14 28.73
C GLU A 71 2.57 -10.18 27.62
N GLY A 72 3.00 -10.47 26.39
CA GLY A 72 2.14 -10.63 25.24
C GLY A 72 1.12 -11.76 25.46
N VAL A 73 -0.18 -11.43 25.41
CA VAL A 73 -1.23 -12.44 25.58
C VAL A 73 -1.42 -13.18 24.26
N LYS A 74 -1.17 -14.49 24.28
CA LYS A 74 -1.41 -15.37 23.13
C LYS A 74 -2.91 -15.40 22.78
N PRO A 75 -3.30 -15.17 21.51
CA PRO A 75 -4.67 -15.35 21.04
C PRO A 75 -5.14 -16.79 21.22
N SER A 76 -6.40 -16.96 21.63
CA SER A 76 -7.02 -18.26 21.78
C SER A 76 -7.50 -18.85 20.45
N SER A 77 -7.78 -18.00 19.46
CA SER A 77 -8.23 -18.39 18.13
C SER A 77 -7.82 -17.34 17.09
N LEU A 78 -7.54 -17.80 15.87
CA LEU A 78 -7.16 -16.98 14.71
C LEU A 78 -8.15 -17.22 13.56
N ALA A 79 -8.48 -16.17 12.82
CA ALA A 79 -8.98 -16.28 11.45
C ALA A 79 -8.31 -15.21 10.57
N MET A 80 -8.30 -15.39 9.26
CA MET A 80 -7.65 -14.44 8.34
C MET A 80 -8.51 -14.11 7.13
N SER A 81 -8.50 -12.83 6.76
CA SER A 81 -9.01 -12.29 5.50
C SER A 81 -7.84 -11.97 4.55
N GLU A 82 -8.08 -11.18 3.51
CA GLU A 82 -7.04 -10.80 2.55
C GLU A 82 -5.98 -9.89 3.20
N PHE A 83 -6.43 -8.91 3.99
CA PHE A 83 -5.59 -7.86 4.57
C PHE A 83 -5.56 -7.87 6.10
N HIS A 84 -6.40 -8.65 6.78
CA HIS A 84 -6.50 -8.63 8.23
C HIS A 84 -6.46 -10.02 8.88
N PHE A 85 -6.03 -10.02 10.14
CA PHE A 85 -6.18 -11.11 11.09
C PHE A 85 -7.29 -10.76 12.06
N LEU A 86 -8.14 -11.73 12.37
CA LEU A 86 -9.09 -11.68 13.46
C LEU A 86 -8.53 -12.53 14.60
N LEU A 87 -8.16 -11.87 15.69
CA LEU A 87 -7.53 -12.50 16.85
C LEU A 87 -8.46 -12.47 18.04
N LEU A 88 -8.81 -13.63 18.58
CA LEU A 88 -9.54 -13.70 19.85
C LEU A 88 -8.55 -13.60 21.01
N ILE A 89 -8.60 -12.50 21.76
CA ILE A 89 -7.76 -12.28 22.94
C ILE A 89 -8.69 -12.02 24.11
N GLY A 90 -8.68 -12.92 25.09
CA GLY A 90 -9.64 -12.91 26.19
C GLY A 90 -11.07 -13.08 25.66
N ASN A 91 -11.89 -12.03 25.78
CA ASN A 91 -13.27 -11.99 25.29
C ASN A 91 -13.48 -10.94 24.19
N THR A 92 -12.40 -10.40 23.64
CA THR A 92 -12.44 -9.37 22.59
C THR A 92 -11.83 -9.91 21.31
N VAL A 93 -12.44 -9.59 20.17
CA VAL A 93 -11.87 -9.93 18.87
C VAL A 93 -11.16 -8.71 18.33
N LYS A 94 -9.83 -8.78 18.25
CA LYS A 94 -9.00 -7.72 17.68
C LYS A 94 -8.81 -7.96 16.19
N VAL A 95 -9.09 -6.93 15.39
CA VAL A 95 -8.84 -6.92 13.95
C VAL A 95 -7.50 -6.25 13.71
N VAL A 96 -6.54 -7.00 13.18
CA VAL A 96 -5.15 -6.56 13.00
C VAL A 96 -4.83 -6.55 11.52
N ASN A 97 -4.26 -5.48 11.00
CA ASN A 97 -3.82 -5.44 9.62
C ASN A 97 -2.58 -6.33 9.44
N ARG A 98 -2.61 -7.23 8.44
CA ARG A 98 -1.53 -8.19 8.15
C ARG A 98 -0.23 -7.53 7.71
N ILE A 99 -0.32 -6.36 7.07
CA ILE A 99 0.80 -5.68 6.43
C ILE A 99 1.41 -4.63 7.36
N SER A 100 0.59 -3.77 7.97
CA SER A 100 1.09 -2.76 8.93
C SER A 100 1.28 -3.31 10.34
N GLU A 101 0.73 -4.50 10.64
CA GLU A 101 0.75 -5.15 11.95
C GLU A 101 0.10 -4.31 13.07
N GLN A 102 -0.77 -3.36 12.70
CA GLN A 102 -1.50 -2.50 13.64
C GLN A 102 -2.90 -3.02 13.91
N VAL A 103 -3.39 -2.82 15.14
CA VAL A 103 -4.79 -3.05 15.48
C VAL A 103 -5.64 -1.95 14.83
N VAL A 104 -6.58 -2.35 13.99
CA VAL A 104 -7.49 -1.46 13.27
C VAL A 104 -8.80 -1.27 14.04
N GLU A 105 -9.31 -2.35 14.62
CA GLU A 105 -10.60 -2.35 15.31
C GLU A 105 -10.63 -3.42 16.41
N GLU A 106 -11.44 -3.19 17.44
CA GLU A 106 -11.74 -4.17 18.48
C GLU A 106 -13.24 -4.40 18.54
N LEU A 107 -13.65 -5.65 18.35
CA LEU A 107 -15.04 -6.07 18.37
C LEU A 107 -15.40 -6.63 19.74
N TYR A 108 -16.49 -6.10 20.28
CA TYR A 108 -17.09 -6.50 21.55
C TYR A 108 -18.42 -7.19 21.27
N PHE A 109 -18.62 -8.36 21.87
CA PHE A 109 -19.86 -9.11 21.74
C PHE A 109 -20.68 -8.92 23.01
N ASP A 110 -21.84 -8.29 22.87
CA ASP A 110 -22.75 -8.04 23.99
C ASP A 110 -23.25 -9.38 24.55
N GLN A 111 -22.78 -9.70 25.74
CA GLN A 111 -23.33 -10.78 26.53
C GLN A 111 -24.57 -10.25 27.22
N THR A 112 -25.72 -10.90 27.00
CA THR A 112 -26.90 -10.59 27.80
C THR A 112 -26.57 -10.85 29.28
N PRO A 113 -26.88 -9.91 30.19
CA PRO A 113 -26.48 -10.00 31.60
C PRO A 113 -27.08 -11.20 32.36
N ASP A 114 -28.05 -11.87 31.75
CA ASP A 114 -28.74 -13.06 32.30
C ASP A 114 -28.07 -14.39 31.91
N ALA A 115 -27.06 -14.36 31.03
CA ALA A 115 -26.36 -15.57 30.60
C ALA A 115 -25.07 -15.77 31.40
N VAL A 116 -24.89 -16.99 31.91
CA VAL A 116 -23.61 -17.53 32.42
C VAL A 116 -22.63 -17.75 31.26
N SER A 117 -22.57 -16.83 30.29
CA SER A 117 -21.81 -16.99 29.06
C SER A 117 -20.32 -16.81 29.36
N ARG A 118 -19.55 -17.86 29.08
CA ARG A 118 -18.10 -17.93 29.30
C ARG A 118 -17.27 -17.05 28.34
N GLY A 119 -17.88 -16.06 27.69
CA GLY A 119 -17.26 -15.33 26.60
C GLY A 119 -17.19 -16.08 25.29
N ILE A 120 -16.75 -15.38 24.26
CA ILE A 120 -16.49 -15.96 22.94
C ILE A 120 -15.42 -17.05 23.10
N ILE A 121 -15.68 -18.23 22.55
CA ILE A 121 -14.80 -19.39 22.66
C ILE A 121 -13.81 -19.43 21.50
N GLY A 122 -14.26 -19.08 20.31
CA GLY A 122 -13.44 -19.15 19.11
C GLY A 122 -14.00 -18.35 17.94
N ILE A 123 -13.16 -18.22 16.92
CA ILE A 123 -13.48 -17.62 15.63
C ILE A 123 -13.29 -18.69 14.57
N CYS A 124 -14.12 -18.68 13.54
CA CYS A 124 -13.90 -19.49 12.35
C CYS A 124 -14.28 -18.70 11.09
N SER A 125 -13.72 -19.11 9.95
CA SER A 125 -14.00 -18.51 8.65
C SER A 125 -14.52 -19.56 7.67
N ASP A 126 -15.55 -19.22 6.91
CA ASP A 126 -15.92 -19.94 5.71
C ASP A 126 -15.13 -19.37 4.52
N ALA A 127 -14.06 -20.06 4.13
CA ALA A 127 -13.21 -19.64 3.01
C ALA A 127 -13.94 -19.66 1.65
N SER A 128 -15.05 -20.39 1.51
CA SER A 128 -15.81 -20.43 0.25
C SER A 128 -16.77 -19.24 0.15
N ALA A 129 -17.37 -18.85 1.26
CA ALA A 129 -18.30 -17.72 1.33
C ALA A 129 -17.60 -16.38 1.65
N GLY A 130 -16.35 -16.41 2.16
CA GLY A 130 -15.66 -15.23 2.65
C GLY A 130 -16.29 -14.65 3.92
N LEU A 131 -16.96 -15.49 4.72
CA LEU A 131 -17.67 -15.08 5.93
C LEU A 131 -16.90 -15.49 7.18
N PHE A 132 -17.03 -14.67 8.21
CA PHE A 132 -16.39 -14.89 9.50
C PHE A 132 -17.45 -15.04 10.58
N TYR A 133 -17.20 -15.95 11.50
CA TYR A 133 -18.10 -16.25 12.61
C TYR A 133 -17.32 -16.27 13.92
N ALA A 134 -17.87 -15.62 14.93
CA ALA A 134 -17.46 -15.79 16.32
C ALA A 134 -18.55 -16.57 17.04
N TYR A 135 -18.18 -17.47 17.94
CA TYR A 135 -19.17 -18.29 18.64
C TYR A 135 -18.85 -18.44 20.12
N ASP A 136 -19.91 -18.51 20.92
CA ASP A 136 -19.86 -18.89 22.33
C ASP A 136 -20.54 -20.26 22.52
N GLN A 137 -20.93 -20.60 23.76
CA GLN A 137 -21.61 -21.87 24.05
C GLN A 137 -23.02 -21.99 23.47
N ASN A 138 -23.70 -20.85 23.29
CA ASN A 138 -25.15 -20.78 23.08
C ASN A 138 -25.54 -19.96 21.85
N SER A 139 -24.62 -19.23 21.23
CA SER A 139 -24.86 -18.22 20.20
C SER A 139 -23.71 -18.17 19.18
N ILE A 140 -24.06 -17.85 17.95
CA ILE A 140 -23.14 -17.65 16.83
C ILE A 140 -23.37 -16.24 16.30
N PHE A 141 -22.29 -15.48 16.22
CA PHE A 141 -22.26 -14.10 15.74
C PHE A 141 -21.55 -14.09 14.39
N GLN A 142 -22.18 -13.52 13.37
CA GLN A 142 -21.53 -13.29 12.09
C GLN A 142 -20.76 -11.97 12.14
N VAL A 143 -19.48 -12.02 11.80
CA VAL A 143 -18.63 -10.83 11.65
C VAL A 143 -18.67 -10.42 10.18
N SER A 144 -19.23 -9.24 9.91
CA SER A 144 -19.33 -8.69 8.55
C SER A 144 -18.06 -7.90 8.20
N VAL A 145 -17.48 -8.21 7.04
CA VAL A 145 -16.33 -7.48 6.50
C VAL A 145 -16.83 -6.48 5.47
N ASN A 146 -16.79 -5.20 5.82
CA ASN A 146 -17.24 -4.12 4.96
C ASN A 146 -16.05 -3.31 4.48
N ASP A 147 -15.76 -3.40 3.19
CA ASP A 147 -14.75 -2.59 2.51
C ASP A 147 -13.34 -2.64 3.13
N GLU A 148 -12.85 -3.86 3.37
CA GLU A 148 -11.55 -4.12 4.00
C GLU A 148 -10.35 -3.42 3.31
N GLY A 149 -10.43 -3.28 1.99
CA GLY A 149 -9.36 -2.68 1.17
C GLY A 149 -9.35 -1.16 1.14
N ARG A 150 -10.27 -0.47 1.85
CA ARG A 150 -10.51 0.98 1.72
C ARG A 150 -9.28 1.83 1.97
N ASP A 151 -8.54 1.54 3.04
CA ASP A 151 -7.39 2.33 3.50
C ASP A 151 -6.03 1.66 3.17
N MET A 152 -6.04 0.54 2.45
CA MET A 152 -4.82 -0.19 2.11
C MET A 152 -3.83 0.63 1.28
N TRP A 153 -4.32 1.58 0.47
CA TRP A 153 -3.44 2.48 -0.27
C TRP A 153 -2.55 3.33 0.65
N LYS A 154 -3.03 3.73 1.84
CA LYS A 154 -2.24 4.47 2.84
C LYS A 154 -1.19 3.57 3.45
N VAL A 155 -1.59 2.35 3.82
CA VAL A 155 -0.66 1.35 4.39
C VAL A 155 0.51 1.08 3.44
N TYR A 156 0.23 0.83 2.16
CA TYR A 156 1.28 0.64 1.16
C TYR A 156 2.10 1.91 0.91
N LEU A 157 1.49 3.09 1.03
CA LEU A 157 2.20 4.36 0.90
C LEU A 157 3.22 4.57 2.03
N ASP A 158 2.84 4.24 3.26
CA ASP A 158 3.72 4.32 4.44
C ASP A 158 4.91 3.34 4.32
N LEU A 159 4.68 2.17 3.72
CA LEU A 159 5.73 1.20 3.38
C LEU A 159 6.59 1.59 2.17
N LYS A 160 6.27 2.72 1.50
CA LYS A 160 6.90 3.16 0.24
C LYS A 160 6.74 2.17 -0.91
N GLU A 161 5.78 1.26 -0.83
CA GLU A 161 5.41 0.34 -1.90
C GLU A 161 4.40 1.00 -2.84
N TYR A 162 4.88 1.99 -3.60
CA TYR A 162 3.99 2.84 -4.37
C TYR A 162 3.20 2.13 -5.47
N ALA A 163 3.75 1.05 -6.04
CA ALA A 163 3.06 0.28 -7.07
C ALA A 163 1.82 -0.44 -6.49
N ALA A 164 1.96 -1.05 -5.31
CA ALA A 164 0.85 -1.65 -4.58
C ALA A 164 -0.15 -0.57 -4.12
N ALA A 165 0.33 0.57 -3.61
CA ALA A 165 -0.53 1.69 -3.21
C ALA A 165 -1.42 2.17 -4.36
N LEU A 166 -0.84 2.41 -5.55
CA LEU A 166 -1.59 2.85 -6.74
C LEU A 166 -2.59 1.80 -7.23
N ALA A 167 -2.27 0.50 -7.10
CA ALA A 167 -3.18 -0.59 -7.44
C ALA A 167 -4.37 -0.67 -6.45
N SER A 168 -4.16 -0.30 -5.19
CA SER A 168 -5.20 -0.24 -4.16
C SER A 168 -6.04 1.05 -4.20
N CYS A 169 -5.58 2.11 -4.88
CA CYS A 169 -6.36 3.34 -5.03
C CYS A 169 -7.60 3.12 -5.90
N ARG A 170 -8.75 3.63 -5.44
CA ARG A 170 -10.01 3.63 -6.19
C ARG A 170 -10.28 4.97 -6.85
N ASP A 171 -10.09 6.03 -6.09
CA ASP A 171 -10.39 7.39 -6.52
C ASP A 171 -9.20 8.09 -7.17
N ALA A 172 -9.47 9.09 -8.01
CA ALA A 172 -8.42 9.95 -8.57
C ALA A 172 -7.70 10.74 -7.47
N LEU A 173 -8.42 11.21 -6.44
CA LEU A 173 -7.83 11.93 -5.31
C LEU A 173 -6.82 11.08 -4.52
N GLN A 174 -7.12 9.79 -4.32
CA GLN A 174 -6.19 8.86 -3.66
C GLN A 174 -4.92 8.67 -4.49
N ARG A 175 -5.06 8.51 -5.82
CA ARG A 175 -3.91 8.39 -6.72
C ARG A 175 -3.05 9.66 -6.71
N ASP A 176 -3.69 10.84 -6.71
CA ASP A 176 -2.99 12.11 -6.62
C ASP A 176 -2.18 12.22 -5.32
N GLN A 177 -2.71 11.75 -4.19
CA GLN A 177 -1.98 11.73 -2.90
C GLN A 177 -0.76 10.79 -2.96
N VAL A 178 -0.89 9.61 -3.58
CA VAL A 178 0.25 8.71 -3.77
C VAL A 178 1.31 9.35 -4.68
N TYR A 179 0.90 9.95 -5.80
CA TYR A 179 1.81 10.66 -6.70
C TYR A 179 2.48 11.86 -6.04
N LEU A 180 1.78 12.58 -5.16
CA LEU A 180 2.34 13.67 -4.39
C LEU A 180 3.50 13.19 -3.52
N VAL A 181 3.29 12.15 -2.71
CA VAL A 181 4.34 11.61 -1.84
C VAL A 181 5.52 11.07 -2.65
N GLN A 182 5.27 10.41 -3.80
CA GLN A 182 6.33 10.00 -4.73
C GLN A 182 7.12 11.19 -5.28
N ALA A 183 6.41 12.24 -5.69
CA ALA A 183 7.01 13.43 -6.26
C ALA A 183 7.86 14.17 -5.23
N GLU A 184 7.36 14.34 -4.00
CA GLU A 184 8.11 14.96 -2.89
C GLU A 184 9.34 14.14 -2.51
N ALA A 185 9.23 12.81 -2.43
CA ALA A 185 10.38 11.95 -2.15
C ALA A 185 11.48 12.10 -3.22
N ALA A 186 11.10 12.11 -4.50
CA ALA A 186 12.03 12.35 -5.60
C ALA A 186 12.61 13.77 -5.59
N PHE A 187 11.81 14.76 -5.19
CA PHE A 187 12.22 16.17 -5.10
C PHE A 187 13.25 16.39 -3.99
N VAL A 188 13.05 15.79 -2.81
CA VAL A 188 14.03 15.78 -1.71
C VAL A 188 15.31 15.05 -2.11
N ALA A 189 15.20 13.98 -2.90
CA ALA A 189 16.35 13.27 -3.47
C ALA A 189 17.08 14.06 -4.59
N LYS A 190 16.61 15.27 -4.94
CA LYS A 190 17.11 16.10 -6.06
C LYS A 190 16.95 15.44 -7.44
N GLU A 191 16.11 14.43 -7.56
CA GLU A 191 15.73 13.81 -8.84
C GLU A 191 14.61 14.63 -9.51
N PHE A 192 14.89 15.88 -9.85
CA PHE A 192 13.86 16.85 -10.25
C PHE A 192 13.08 16.44 -11.51
N LEU A 193 13.73 15.81 -12.50
CA LEU A 193 13.05 15.30 -13.72
C LEU A 193 12.02 14.21 -13.40
N ARG A 194 12.34 13.35 -12.42
CA ARG A 194 11.47 12.27 -11.98
C ARG A 194 10.32 12.83 -11.15
N ALA A 195 10.61 13.76 -10.24
CA ALA A 195 9.59 14.49 -9.49
C ALA A 195 8.60 15.18 -10.43
N ALA A 196 9.09 15.88 -11.45
CA ALA A 196 8.27 16.53 -12.47
C ALA A 196 7.32 15.56 -13.19
N SER A 197 7.80 14.35 -13.51
CA SER A 197 6.98 13.32 -14.16
C SER A 197 5.85 12.81 -13.26
N PHE A 198 6.05 12.75 -11.94
CA PHE A 198 5.00 12.39 -10.99
C PHE A 198 4.04 13.55 -10.72
N TYR A 199 4.55 14.77 -10.52
CA TYR A 199 3.72 15.97 -10.37
C TYR A 199 2.78 16.19 -11.56
N ALA A 200 3.21 15.87 -12.78
CA ALA A 200 2.39 15.99 -13.98
C ALA A 200 1.14 15.08 -13.99
N LYS A 201 1.12 14.02 -13.17
CA LYS A 201 -0.01 13.10 -13.03
C LYS A 201 -1.07 13.58 -12.04
N ILE A 202 -0.72 14.54 -11.17
CA ILE A 202 -1.61 15.11 -10.16
C ILE A 202 -2.55 16.10 -10.83
N ASN A 203 -3.86 16.02 -10.57
CA ASN A 203 -4.87 16.86 -11.21
C ASN A 203 -5.65 17.74 -10.23
N TYR A 204 -5.83 17.29 -8.98
CA TYR A 204 -6.76 17.91 -8.04
C TYR A 204 -6.09 18.38 -6.75
N VAL A 205 -5.10 17.63 -6.25
CA VAL A 205 -4.51 17.90 -4.92
C VAL A 205 -3.61 19.14 -4.91
N LEU A 206 -2.89 19.38 -5.99
CA LEU A 206 -2.07 20.57 -6.18
C LEU A 206 -2.45 21.27 -7.48
N SER A 207 -2.45 22.59 -7.45
CA SER A 207 -2.66 23.40 -8.64
C SER A 207 -1.42 23.38 -9.53
N PHE A 208 -1.64 23.62 -10.82
CA PHE A 208 -0.57 23.76 -11.81
C PHE A 208 0.45 24.84 -11.43
N GLU A 209 -0.02 25.96 -10.87
CA GLU A 209 0.80 27.08 -10.47
C GLU A 209 1.71 26.73 -9.28
N GLU A 210 1.17 26.08 -8.24
CA GLU A 210 1.96 25.66 -7.08
C GLU A 210 3.12 24.75 -7.48
N ILE A 211 2.86 23.77 -8.36
CA ILE A 211 3.91 22.86 -8.86
C ILE A 211 4.94 23.63 -9.68
N SER A 212 4.48 24.53 -10.55
CA SER A 212 5.34 25.34 -11.39
C SER A 212 6.28 26.23 -10.57
N LEU A 213 5.75 26.90 -9.54
CA LEU A 213 6.51 27.76 -8.63
C LEU A 213 7.59 26.98 -7.87
N LYS A 214 7.33 25.72 -7.50
CA LYS A 214 8.36 24.86 -6.88
C LYS A 214 9.60 24.72 -7.76
N PHE A 215 9.45 24.43 -9.06
CA PHE A 215 10.60 24.31 -9.95
C PHE A 215 11.28 25.66 -10.24
N ILE A 216 10.49 26.73 -10.40
CA ILE A 216 11.01 28.09 -10.64
C ILE A 216 11.86 28.56 -9.45
N SER A 217 11.40 28.36 -8.22
CA SER A 217 12.11 28.79 -7.00
C SER A 217 13.48 28.13 -6.80
N ILE A 218 13.65 26.90 -7.28
CA ILE A 218 14.94 26.18 -7.24
C ILE A 218 15.80 26.50 -8.48
N GLY A 219 15.20 27.07 -9.53
CA GLY A 219 15.89 27.37 -10.79
C GLY A 219 15.99 26.18 -11.74
N GLU A 220 15.22 25.11 -11.52
CA GLU A 220 15.27 23.86 -12.29
C GLU A 220 14.37 23.91 -13.53
N GLN A 221 14.85 24.61 -14.56
CA GLN A 221 14.12 24.84 -15.82
C GLN A 221 13.87 23.56 -16.63
N ASP A 222 14.81 22.62 -16.62
CA ASP A 222 14.68 21.35 -17.36
C ASP A 222 13.62 20.43 -16.74
N ALA A 223 13.49 20.44 -15.42
CA ALA A 223 12.42 19.74 -14.71
C ALA A 223 11.06 20.39 -14.93
N LEU A 224 10.98 21.73 -14.89
CA LEU A 224 9.76 22.47 -15.23
C LEU A 224 9.27 22.11 -16.63
N ARG A 225 10.16 22.13 -17.63
CA ARG A 225 9.82 21.71 -19.00
C ARG A 225 9.29 20.29 -19.06
N THR A 226 9.91 19.36 -18.34
CA THR A 226 9.47 17.97 -18.29
C THR A 226 8.07 17.88 -17.69
N PHE A 227 7.78 18.64 -16.62
CA PHE A 227 6.45 18.73 -16.04
C PHE A 227 5.42 19.24 -17.07
N LEU A 228 5.71 20.33 -17.79
CA LEU A 228 4.81 20.90 -18.79
C LEU A 228 4.48 19.91 -19.91
N LEU A 229 5.49 19.24 -20.47
CA LEU A 229 5.29 18.28 -21.55
C LEU A 229 4.46 17.08 -21.07
N ARG A 230 4.76 16.54 -19.89
CA ARG A 230 4.00 15.43 -19.32
C ARG A 230 2.58 15.83 -18.96
N LYS A 231 2.37 17.08 -18.52
CA LYS A 231 1.04 17.60 -18.23
C LYS A 231 0.24 17.74 -19.53
N LEU A 232 0.86 18.21 -20.60
CA LEU A 232 0.27 18.30 -21.93
C LEU A 232 -0.17 16.92 -22.46
N ASP A 233 0.65 15.88 -22.27
CA ASP A 233 0.30 14.50 -22.65
C ASP A 233 -0.95 13.98 -21.93
N ASN A 234 -1.22 14.47 -20.71
CA ASN A 234 -2.34 14.03 -19.88
C ASN A 234 -3.64 14.84 -20.11
N LEU A 235 -3.58 15.96 -20.83
CA LEU A 235 -4.75 16.80 -21.09
C LEU A 235 -5.62 16.22 -22.19
N SER A 236 -6.93 16.39 -22.05
CA SER A 236 -7.89 16.02 -23.08
C SER A 236 -7.87 17.03 -24.23
N LYS A 237 -8.18 16.57 -25.46
CA LYS A 237 -8.18 17.44 -26.66
C LYS A 237 -9.20 18.59 -26.58
N ASP A 238 -10.16 18.50 -25.67
CA ASP A 238 -11.20 19.51 -25.48
C ASP A 238 -10.70 20.71 -24.66
N GLU A 239 -9.62 20.55 -23.89
CA GLU A 239 -9.02 21.59 -23.04
C GLU A 239 -8.11 22.54 -23.83
N LYS A 240 -8.60 23.04 -24.97
CA LYS A 240 -7.83 23.86 -25.94
C LYS A 240 -7.12 25.05 -25.32
N CYS A 241 -7.75 25.72 -24.35
CA CYS A 241 -7.15 26.87 -23.68
C CYS A 241 -5.92 26.47 -22.85
N GLN A 242 -6.03 25.42 -22.04
CA GLN A 242 -4.92 24.92 -21.21
C GLN A 242 -3.79 24.37 -22.08
N ILE A 243 -4.14 23.61 -23.12
CA ILE A 243 -3.18 23.09 -24.12
C ILE A 243 -2.39 24.24 -24.74
N THR A 244 -3.08 25.28 -25.20
CA THR A 244 -2.44 26.44 -25.85
C THR A 244 -1.50 27.14 -24.87
N MET A 245 -1.96 27.43 -23.65
CA MET A 245 -1.16 28.11 -22.62
C MET A 245 0.10 27.32 -22.26
N ILE A 246 -0.02 26.01 -21.99
CA ILE A 246 1.11 25.15 -21.66
C ILE A 246 2.06 25.01 -22.85
N SER A 247 1.53 24.92 -24.07
CA SER A 247 2.36 24.83 -25.29
C SER A 247 3.16 26.10 -25.53
N THR A 248 2.53 27.28 -25.42
CA THR A 248 3.21 28.59 -25.52
C THR A 248 4.35 28.65 -24.50
N TRP A 249 4.07 28.32 -23.24
CA TRP A 249 5.10 28.40 -22.21
C TRP A 249 6.22 27.39 -22.42
N ALA A 250 5.91 26.15 -22.83
CA ALA A 250 6.92 25.17 -23.18
C ALA A 250 7.82 25.68 -24.33
N THR A 251 7.25 26.31 -25.37
CA THR A 251 8.03 26.88 -26.47
C THR A 251 8.95 28.01 -26.01
N GLU A 252 8.49 28.88 -25.11
CA GLU A 252 9.33 29.93 -24.51
C GLU A 252 10.53 29.33 -23.78
N LEU A 253 10.31 28.31 -22.94
CA LEU A 253 11.39 27.61 -22.24
C LEU A 253 12.39 26.95 -23.20
N TYR A 254 11.93 26.43 -24.34
CA TYR A 254 12.83 25.87 -25.36
C TYR A 254 13.64 26.96 -26.06
N LEU A 255 13.01 28.08 -26.44
CA LEU A 255 13.68 29.21 -27.05
C LEU A 255 14.76 29.78 -26.13
N ASP A 256 14.47 29.91 -24.84
CA ASP A 256 15.44 30.43 -23.88
C ASP A 256 16.65 29.51 -23.70
N LYS A 257 16.44 28.18 -23.69
CA LYS A 257 17.56 27.22 -23.67
C LYS A 257 18.43 27.32 -24.93
N VAL A 258 17.81 27.51 -26.10
CA VAL A 258 18.55 27.70 -27.36
C VAL A 258 19.34 29.00 -27.34
N LYS A 259 18.73 30.11 -26.88
CA LYS A 259 19.42 31.41 -26.73
C LYS A 259 20.64 31.29 -25.81
N LEU A 260 20.49 30.64 -24.66
CA LEU A 260 21.58 30.39 -23.71
C LEU A 260 22.71 29.54 -24.34
N GLY A 261 22.36 28.44 -25.01
CA GLY A 261 23.36 27.61 -25.70
C GLY A 261 24.11 28.35 -26.82
N LEU A 262 23.43 29.25 -27.53
CA LEU A 262 24.06 30.12 -28.54
C LEU A 262 25.02 31.14 -27.90
N SER A 263 24.67 31.74 -26.77
CA SER A 263 25.58 32.64 -26.05
C SER A 263 26.80 31.90 -25.49
N ASP A 264 26.63 30.68 -24.99
CA ASP A 264 27.73 29.86 -24.49
C ASP A 264 28.68 29.47 -25.63
N LEU A 265 28.14 29.09 -26.79
CA LEU A 265 28.92 28.81 -28.00
C LEU A 265 29.70 30.05 -28.46
N GLN A 266 29.11 31.24 -28.42
CA GLN A 266 29.81 32.49 -28.74
C GLN A 266 30.95 32.77 -27.75
N HIS A 267 30.72 32.57 -26.44
CA HIS A 267 31.76 32.72 -25.42
C HIS A 267 32.90 31.71 -25.57
N VAL A 268 32.59 30.44 -25.89
CA VAL A 268 33.59 29.41 -26.19
C VAL A 268 34.36 29.75 -27.46
N PHE A 269 33.69 30.28 -28.49
CA PHE A 269 34.37 30.71 -29.70
C PHE A 269 35.35 31.85 -29.41
N VAL A 270 34.94 32.87 -28.65
CA VAL A 270 35.81 34.01 -28.27
C VAL A 270 36.98 33.57 -27.38
N THR A 271 36.77 32.64 -26.44
CA THR A 271 37.85 32.15 -25.56
C THR A 271 38.80 31.17 -26.27
N CYS A 272 38.33 30.38 -27.24
CA CYS A 272 39.16 29.47 -28.04
C CYS A 272 39.90 30.16 -29.19
N THR A 273 39.40 31.28 -29.73
CA THR A 273 40.08 32.02 -30.81
C THR A 273 41.14 33.01 -30.33
N GLY A 274 41.33 33.18 -29.02
CA GLY A 274 42.53 33.82 -28.45
C GLY A 274 42.92 35.15 -29.08
N VAL A 275 41.97 36.08 -29.16
CA VAL A 275 42.26 37.53 -29.32
C VAL A 275 42.00 38.22 -27.99
#